data_AF-A0A8H3BJN6-F1
#
_entry.id   AF-A0A8H3BJN6-F1
#
_cell.length_a   1.000
_cell.length_b   1.000
_cell.length_c   1.000
_cell.angle_alpha   90.00
_cell.angle_beta   90.00
_cell.angle_gamma   90.00
#
_symmetry.space_group_name_H-M   'P 1'
#
loop_
_entity.id
_entity.type
_entity.pdbx_description
1 polymer ?
#
loop_
_entity_poly.entity_id
_entity_poly.type
_entity_poly.pdbx_seq_one_letter_code
_entity_poly.pdbx_strand_id
1 'polypeptide(L)'
;MLSESAIPIEPPPAWIARVTIWGKSHQFLYQKKLEVHLVTSDLFIPSILSLLKPAYKVDLLRAYFPALLGYFVSRGRPAIDVKGFFSSVTVDPKPDNSHSPSESPEPAGNPWYTVLTHTVPHRDEHHVKAERALAHSAALYGTRPKGHFSHTELKGAEEIDGTLFVRTGGLLMGALKWDFALDKKLDDTGEETMWSRDGLGWD
;
A
#
# COMPACT_ATOMS: atom_id res chain seq x y z
N MET A 1 24.99 56.03 2.78
CA MET A 1 23.79 56.22 1.95
C MET A 1 24.10 55.49 0.64
N LEU A 2 23.82 54.20 0.47
CA LEU A 2 22.56 53.45 0.43
C LEU A 2 22.88 51.99 0.84
N SER A 3 22.40 51.48 1.97
CA SER A 3 21.19 50.66 2.13
C SER A 3 21.29 49.25 1.51
N GLU A 4 21.85 48.30 2.27
CA GLU A 4 21.65 46.86 2.06
C GLU A 4 20.19 46.50 2.35
N SER A 5 19.43 46.12 1.33
CA SER A 5 18.09 45.56 1.50
C SER A 5 18.21 44.06 1.73
N ALA A 6 18.26 43.65 3.00
CA ALA A 6 18.05 42.27 3.39
C ALA A 6 16.59 41.87 3.05
N ILE A 7 16.44 40.84 2.22
CA ILE A 7 15.14 40.25 1.91
C ILE A 7 14.65 39.51 3.18
N PRO A 8 13.48 39.86 3.76
CA PRO A 8 12.97 39.13 4.90
C PRO A 8 12.49 37.74 4.46
N ILE A 9 13.19 36.70 4.92
CA ILE A 9 12.77 35.31 4.76
C ILE A 9 11.65 35.08 5.77
N GLU A 10 10.40 35.16 5.32
CA GLU A 10 9.26 34.76 6.16
C GLU A 10 9.36 33.27 6.49
N PRO A 11 9.12 32.85 7.75
CA PRO A 11 9.06 31.43 8.09
C PRO A 11 7.86 30.79 7.36
N PRO A 12 8.02 29.59 6.79
CA PRO A 12 6.94 28.94 6.06
C PRO A 12 5.71 28.70 6.95
N PRO A 13 4.49 28.82 6.40
CA PRO A 13 3.26 28.68 7.17
C PRO A 13 3.16 27.30 7.82
N ALA A 14 2.65 27.27 9.06
CA ALA A 14 2.64 26.13 9.99
C ALA A 14 1.98 24.82 9.48
N TRP A 15 1.37 24.82 8.30
CA TRP A 15 0.85 23.61 7.66
C TRP A 15 1.94 22.82 6.89
N ILE A 16 3.03 23.47 6.45
CA ILE A 16 4.20 22.78 5.85
C ILE A 16 4.98 22.01 6.92
N ALA A 17 4.99 22.50 8.16
CA ALA A 17 5.62 21.83 9.30
C ALA A 17 4.92 20.55 9.76
N ARG A 18 3.70 20.26 9.30
CA ARG A 18 2.97 19.01 9.66
C ARG A 18 3.27 17.82 8.75
N VAL A 19 3.90 18.05 7.60
CA VAL A 19 4.34 16.97 6.68
C VAL A 19 5.81 16.57 6.91
N THR A 20 6.58 17.40 7.63
CA THR A 20 8.02 17.18 7.89
C THR A 20 8.33 16.64 9.28
N ILE A 21 7.33 16.41 10.15
CA ILE A 21 7.49 15.72 11.44
C ILE A 21 6.90 14.30 11.33
N TRP A 22 7.47 13.49 10.44
CA TRP A 22 7.45 12.03 10.58
C TRP A 22 8.85 11.54 10.25
N GLY A 23 9.64 11.34 11.31
CA GLY A 23 11.09 11.32 11.26
C GLY A 23 11.69 10.25 10.36
N LYS A 24 12.82 10.62 9.73
CA LYS A 24 13.85 9.76 9.17
C LYS A 24 14.45 8.85 10.24
N SER A 25 13.71 7.84 10.69
CA SER A 25 14.20 6.89 11.68
C SER A 25 13.77 5.48 11.30
N HIS A 26 14.57 4.50 11.72
CA HIS A 26 14.36 3.06 11.53
C HIS A 26 12.91 2.61 11.79
N GLN A 27 12.14 3.35 12.61
CA GLN A 27 10.71 3.19 12.76
C GLN A 27 9.96 3.14 11.42
N PHE A 28 10.21 4.02 10.44
CA PHE A 28 9.50 3.98 9.15
C PHE A 28 9.73 2.67 8.37
N LEU A 29 10.93 2.10 8.45
CA LEU A 29 11.28 0.83 7.79
C LEU A 29 10.68 -0.39 8.52
N TYR A 30 10.64 -0.37 9.85
CA TYR A 30 9.94 -1.39 10.66
C TYR A 30 8.42 -1.39 10.46
N GLN A 31 7.84 -0.22 10.23
CA GLN A 31 6.40 -0.03 10.03
C GLN A 31 5.91 -0.65 8.72
N LYS A 32 6.71 -0.45 7.69
CA LYS A 32 6.58 -1.06 6.37
C LYS A 32 6.58 -2.60 6.48
N LYS A 33 7.46 -3.20 7.29
CA LYS A 33 7.60 -4.68 7.44
C LYS A 33 6.30 -5.37 7.85
N LEU A 34 5.71 -5.03 9.00
CA LEU A 34 4.61 -5.84 9.55
C LEU A 34 3.32 -5.69 8.70
N GLU A 35 3.09 -4.52 8.11
CA GLU A 35 1.92 -4.26 7.26
C GLU A 35 1.88 -5.20 6.05
N VAL A 36 3.03 -5.44 5.39
CA VAL A 36 3.12 -6.42 4.30
C VAL A 36 2.94 -7.86 4.82
N HIS A 37 3.41 -8.18 6.03
CA HIS A 37 3.19 -9.52 6.61
C HIS A 37 1.70 -9.79 6.88
N LEU A 38 0.93 -8.78 7.28
CA LEU A 38 -0.52 -8.91 7.47
C LEU A 38 -1.26 -9.09 6.14
N VAL A 39 -0.88 -8.33 5.10
CA VAL A 39 -1.47 -8.49 3.76
C VAL A 39 -1.11 -9.86 3.18
N THR A 40 0.14 -10.29 3.33
CA THR A 40 0.61 -11.57 2.78
C THR A 40 0.11 -12.79 3.55
N SER A 41 -0.22 -12.67 4.84
CA SER A 41 -0.83 -13.77 5.58
C SER A 41 -2.23 -14.15 5.07
N ASP A 42 -2.93 -13.23 4.39
CA ASP A 42 -4.26 -13.49 3.80
C ASP A 42 -4.23 -14.62 2.76
N LEU A 43 -3.08 -14.82 2.09
CA LEU A 43 -2.88 -15.93 1.13
C LEU A 43 -3.15 -17.31 1.73
N PHE A 44 -2.93 -17.48 3.03
CA PHE A 44 -3.09 -18.77 3.70
C PHE A 44 -4.51 -18.98 4.24
N ILE A 45 -5.29 -17.92 4.39
CA ILE A 45 -6.62 -17.98 5.00
C ILE A 45 -7.54 -18.93 4.23
N PRO A 46 -7.69 -18.87 2.90
CA PRO A 46 -8.54 -19.80 2.17
C PRO A 46 -8.13 -21.27 2.35
N SER A 47 -6.82 -21.55 2.33
CA SER A 47 -6.29 -22.90 2.52
C SER A 47 -6.57 -23.42 3.92
N ILE A 48 -6.34 -22.63 4.97
CA ILE A 48 -6.63 -23.01 6.35
C ILE A 48 -8.15 -23.23 6.53
N LEU A 49 -8.97 -22.31 6.03
CA LEU A 49 -10.43 -22.41 6.10
C LEU A 49 -10.97 -23.64 5.38
N SER A 50 -10.28 -24.16 4.35
CA SER A 50 -10.71 -25.38 3.65
C SER A 50 -10.61 -26.65 4.52
N LEU A 51 -9.70 -26.65 5.51
CA LEU A 51 -9.42 -27.80 6.39
C LEU A 51 -10.26 -27.79 7.68
N LEU A 52 -10.80 -26.62 8.06
CA LEU A 52 -11.49 -26.44 9.33
C LEU A 52 -12.97 -26.83 9.27
N LYS A 53 -13.53 -27.30 10.39
CA LYS A 53 -14.98 -27.44 10.58
C LYS A 53 -15.64 -26.05 10.65
N PRO A 54 -16.93 -25.91 10.28
CA PRO A 54 -17.60 -24.61 10.23
C PRO A 54 -17.45 -23.75 11.50
N ALA A 55 -17.56 -24.34 12.70
CA ALA A 55 -17.35 -23.62 13.96
C ALA A 55 -15.96 -22.98 14.05
N TYR A 56 -14.91 -23.76 13.77
CA TYR A 56 -13.52 -23.29 13.83
C TYR A 56 -13.16 -22.28 12.74
N LYS A 57 -13.83 -22.31 11.58
CA LYS A 57 -13.69 -21.25 10.56
C LYS A 57 -14.10 -19.90 11.12
N VAL A 58 -15.24 -19.87 11.80
CA VAL A 58 -15.77 -18.64 12.40
C VAL A 58 -14.86 -18.18 13.54
N ASP A 59 -14.39 -19.09 14.39
CA ASP A 59 -13.47 -18.74 15.48
C ASP A 59 -12.15 -18.16 14.96
N LEU A 60 -11.58 -18.77 13.91
CA LEU A 60 -10.37 -18.26 13.26
C LEU A 60 -10.59 -16.84 12.73
N LEU A 61 -11.68 -16.59 11.98
CA LEU A 61 -11.96 -15.27 11.42
C LEU A 61 -12.22 -14.22 12.51
N ARG A 62 -12.91 -14.62 13.59
CA ARG A 62 -13.16 -13.78 14.77
C ARG A 62 -11.91 -13.49 15.59
N ALA A 63 -10.88 -14.32 15.52
CA ALA A 63 -9.59 -14.05 16.15
C ALA A 63 -8.68 -13.21 15.22
N TYR A 64 -8.68 -13.54 13.93
CA TYR A 64 -7.84 -12.91 12.92
C TYR A 64 -8.18 -11.43 12.72
N PHE A 65 -9.47 -11.09 12.57
CA PHE A 65 -9.87 -9.71 12.29
C PHE A 65 -9.55 -8.74 13.45
N PRO A 66 -9.82 -9.04 14.74
CA PRO A 66 -9.40 -8.20 15.85
C PRO A 66 -7.88 -8.11 16.00
N ALA A 67 -7.11 -9.13 15.62
CA ALA A 67 -5.65 -9.04 15.60
C ALA A 67 -5.17 -8.01 14.57
N LEU A 68 -5.73 -8.03 13.36
CA LEU A 68 -5.48 -7.01 12.33
C LEU A 68 -5.88 -5.62 12.81
N LEU A 69 -7.08 -5.49 13.38
CA LEU A 69 -7.60 -4.21 13.86
C LEU A 69 -6.79 -3.69 15.05
N GLY A 70 -6.38 -4.56 15.97
CA GLY A 70 -5.51 -4.23 17.10
C GLY A 70 -4.18 -3.68 16.61
N TYR A 71 -3.59 -4.30 15.59
CA TYR A 71 -2.40 -3.75 14.95
C TYR A 71 -2.69 -2.38 14.33
N PHE A 72 -3.70 -2.25 13.46
CA PHE A 72 -4.09 -0.96 12.85
C PHE A 72 -4.29 0.15 13.89
N VAL A 73 -4.95 -0.14 15.00
CA VAL A 73 -5.16 0.79 16.12
C VAL A 73 -3.85 1.18 16.79
N SER A 74 -2.94 0.22 17.02
CA SER A 74 -1.62 0.48 17.61
C SER A 74 -0.75 1.42 16.77
N ARG A 75 -1.07 1.56 15.47
CA ARG A 75 -0.38 2.46 14.53
C ARG A 75 -0.89 3.90 14.55
N GLY A 76 -1.78 4.24 15.49
CA GLY A 76 -2.28 5.61 15.66
C GLY A 76 -3.58 5.91 14.92
N ARG A 77 -4.28 4.86 14.43
CA ARG A 77 -5.60 4.97 13.77
C ARG A 77 -5.61 6.04 12.66
N PRO A 78 -4.79 5.87 11.60
CA PRO A 78 -4.85 6.80 10.48
C PRO A 78 -6.30 6.87 9.96
N ALA A 79 -6.76 8.09 9.68
CA ALA A 79 -8.11 8.29 9.18
C ALA A 79 -8.27 7.56 7.84
N ILE A 80 -9.30 6.71 7.73
CA ILE A 80 -9.60 5.98 6.50
C ILE A 80 -10.57 6.82 5.67
N ASP A 81 -10.07 7.46 4.61
CA ASP A 81 -10.90 8.17 3.63
C ASP A 81 -11.20 7.27 2.43
N VAL A 82 -12.21 6.40 2.58
CA VAL A 82 -12.61 5.45 1.54
C VAL A 82 -13.05 6.19 0.27
N LYS A 83 -13.85 7.26 0.42
CA LYS A 83 -14.35 8.03 -0.72
C LYS A 83 -13.21 8.73 -1.45
N GLY A 84 -12.31 9.37 -0.70
CA GLY A 84 -11.10 9.99 -1.25
C GLY A 84 -10.26 8.99 -2.05
N PHE A 85 -10.04 7.79 -1.51
CA PHE A 85 -9.32 6.71 -2.20
C PHE A 85 -9.97 6.35 -3.54
N PHE A 86 -11.26 6.01 -3.57
CA PHE A 86 -11.92 5.61 -4.82
C PHE A 86 -12.04 6.75 -5.85
N SER A 87 -12.04 8.00 -5.39
CA SER A 87 -12.08 9.17 -6.28
C SER A 87 -10.72 9.57 -6.87
N SER A 88 -9.61 9.27 -6.17
CA SER A 88 -8.27 9.77 -6.53
C SER A 88 -7.34 8.71 -7.13
N VAL A 89 -7.55 7.44 -6.80
CA VAL A 89 -6.64 6.35 -7.19
C VAL A 89 -7.13 5.70 -8.47
N THR A 90 -6.31 5.62 -9.52
CA THR A 90 -6.72 5.02 -10.81
C THR A 90 -6.92 3.50 -10.72
N VAL A 91 -7.89 2.97 -11.47
CA VAL A 91 -8.09 1.53 -11.69
C VAL A 91 -7.11 0.94 -12.72
N ASP A 92 -6.48 1.80 -13.52
CA ASP A 92 -5.49 1.43 -14.55
C ASP A 92 -4.11 1.99 -14.19
N PRO A 93 -3.41 1.38 -13.21
CA PRO A 93 -2.12 1.86 -12.76
C PRO A 93 -1.02 1.63 -13.80
N LYS A 94 -0.21 2.65 -14.06
CA LYS A 94 0.88 2.64 -15.04
C LYS A 94 2.13 3.33 -14.48
N PRO A 95 3.34 2.93 -14.92
CA PRO A 95 4.57 3.66 -14.63
C PRO A 95 4.49 5.07 -15.24
N ASP A 96 4.88 6.09 -14.47
CA ASP A 96 4.86 7.50 -14.91
C ASP A 96 5.82 7.72 -16.08
N ASN A 97 5.30 7.60 -17.30
CA ASN A 97 5.92 8.08 -18.55
C ASN A 97 4.87 8.59 -19.57
N SER A 98 3.62 8.80 -19.16
CA SER A 98 2.65 9.51 -19.99
C SER A 98 2.00 10.65 -19.22
N HIS A 99 2.48 11.87 -19.45
CA HIS A 99 1.73 13.11 -19.21
C HIS A 99 0.46 13.23 -20.07
N SER A 100 -0.06 12.13 -20.60
CA SER A 100 -1.38 12.08 -21.19
C SER A 100 -2.32 11.50 -20.14
N PRO A 101 -3.26 12.30 -19.61
CA PRO A 101 -4.42 11.72 -18.95
C PRO A 101 -5.03 10.77 -19.97
N SER A 102 -5.03 9.46 -19.68
CA SER A 102 -5.74 8.53 -20.54
C SER A 102 -7.20 8.97 -20.54
N GLU A 103 -7.71 9.38 -21.70
CA GLU A 103 -9.07 9.91 -21.88
C GLU A 103 -10.15 8.85 -21.59
N SER A 104 -9.75 7.61 -21.30
CA SER A 104 -10.62 6.53 -20.84
C SER A 104 -10.40 6.27 -19.35
N PRO A 105 -11.42 6.41 -18.49
CA PRO A 105 -11.36 5.95 -17.10
C PRO A 105 -11.34 4.42 -16.97
N GLU A 106 -11.61 3.70 -18.07
CA GLU A 106 -11.62 2.25 -18.12
C GLU A 106 -10.26 1.69 -18.59
N PRO A 107 -9.76 0.63 -17.93
CA PRO A 107 -8.47 0.03 -18.27
C PRO A 107 -8.51 -0.60 -19.66
N ALA A 108 -7.42 -0.44 -20.42
CA ALA A 108 -7.23 -1.12 -21.70
C ALA A 108 -6.87 -2.60 -21.45
N GLY A 109 -7.86 -3.41 -21.04
CA GLY A 109 -7.69 -4.82 -20.69
C GLY A 109 -7.58 -5.06 -19.19
N ASN A 110 -6.96 -6.16 -18.77
CA ASN A 110 -6.81 -6.49 -17.36
C ASN A 110 -5.62 -5.72 -16.75
N PRO A 111 -5.84 -4.75 -15.85
CA PRO A 111 -4.78 -3.92 -15.27
C PRO A 111 -3.76 -4.71 -14.44
N TRP A 112 -4.11 -5.90 -13.97
CA TRP A 112 -3.17 -6.80 -13.28
C TRP A 112 -2.00 -7.22 -14.15
N TYR A 113 -2.14 -7.27 -15.48
CA TYR A 113 -1.00 -7.61 -16.34
C TYR A 113 0.10 -6.55 -16.25
N THR A 114 -0.25 -5.27 -16.21
CA THR A 114 0.73 -4.18 -16.03
C THR A 114 1.40 -4.29 -14.67
N VAL A 115 0.62 -4.38 -13.59
CA VAL A 115 1.15 -4.47 -12.22
C VAL A 115 2.09 -5.66 -12.07
N LEU A 116 1.64 -6.86 -12.44
CA LEU A 116 2.42 -8.09 -12.26
C LEU A 116 3.68 -8.13 -13.13
N THR A 117 3.62 -7.59 -14.36
CA THR A 117 4.80 -7.55 -15.25
C THR A 117 5.93 -6.69 -14.66
N HIS A 118 5.59 -5.57 -14.00
CA HIS A 118 6.56 -4.72 -13.32
C HIS A 118 6.95 -5.24 -11.92
N THR A 119 6.07 -6.00 -11.28
CA THR A 119 6.34 -6.61 -9.96
C THR A 119 7.37 -7.73 -10.05
N VAL A 120 7.24 -8.66 -11.00
CA VAL A 120 8.07 -9.88 -11.09
C VAL A 120 9.59 -9.60 -11.10
N PRO A 121 10.12 -8.61 -11.84
CA PRO A 121 11.55 -8.31 -11.81
C PRO A 121 12.00 -7.48 -10.59
N HIS A 122 11.08 -7.07 -9.71
CA HIS A 122 11.41 -6.22 -8.56
C HIS A 122 12.23 -6.99 -7.52
N ARG A 123 13.31 -6.38 -6.99
CA ARG A 123 14.26 -7.06 -6.10
C ARG A 123 13.77 -7.21 -4.65
N ASP A 124 12.82 -6.37 -4.23
CA ASP A 124 12.20 -6.51 -2.92
C ASP A 124 11.19 -7.66 -2.91
N GLU A 125 11.53 -8.73 -2.19
CA GLU A 125 10.66 -9.89 -2.02
C GLU A 125 9.34 -9.57 -1.32
N HIS A 126 9.29 -8.54 -0.46
CA HIS A 126 8.06 -8.15 0.24
C HIS A 126 7.05 -7.57 -0.74
N HIS A 127 7.52 -6.77 -1.70
CA HIS A 127 6.70 -6.24 -2.76
C HIS A 127 6.05 -7.34 -3.60
N VAL A 128 6.84 -8.31 -4.08
CA VAL A 128 6.33 -9.43 -4.88
C VAL A 128 5.30 -10.26 -4.10
N LYS A 129 5.54 -10.48 -2.80
CA LYS A 129 4.57 -11.18 -1.94
C LYS A 129 3.28 -10.38 -1.77
N ALA A 130 3.38 -9.08 -1.53
CA ALA A 130 2.23 -8.19 -1.35
C ALA A 130 1.35 -8.12 -2.61
N GLU A 131 1.97 -7.90 -3.77
CA GLU A 131 1.25 -7.86 -5.05
C GLU A 131 0.60 -9.19 -5.40
N ARG A 132 1.27 -10.31 -5.10
CA ARG A 132 0.67 -11.65 -5.21
C ARG A 132 -0.56 -11.81 -4.31
N ALA A 133 -0.47 -11.33 -3.07
CA ALA A 133 -1.59 -11.37 -2.14
C ALA A 133 -2.77 -10.53 -2.64
N LEU A 134 -2.52 -9.30 -3.10
CA LEU A 134 -3.56 -8.43 -3.66
C LEU A 134 -4.20 -9.04 -4.92
N ALA A 135 -3.40 -9.61 -5.82
CA ALA A 135 -3.90 -10.30 -7.00
C ALA A 135 -4.75 -11.53 -6.65
N HIS A 136 -4.37 -12.27 -5.60
CA HIS A 136 -5.16 -13.39 -5.10
C HIS A 136 -6.50 -12.93 -4.51
N SER A 137 -6.50 -11.90 -3.66
CA SER A 137 -7.73 -11.34 -3.11
C SER A 137 -8.62 -10.75 -4.22
N ALA A 138 -8.04 -10.19 -5.29
CA ALA A 138 -8.78 -9.76 -6.48
C ALA A 138 -9.42 -10.94 -7.24
N ALA A 139 -8.78 -12.12 -7.29
CA ALA A 139 -9.40 -13.29 -7.89
C ALA A 139 -10.64 -13.77 -7.10
N LEU A 140 -10.65 -13.58 -5.78
CA LEU A 140 -11.75 -13.97 -4.89
C LEU A 140 -12.86 -12.92 -4.81
N TYR A 141 -12.49 -11.64 -4.78
CA TYR A 141 -13.36 -10.53 -4.41
C TYR A 141 -13.40 -9.41 -5.46
N GLY A 142 -12.66 -9.53 -6.57
CA GLY A 142 -12.55 -8.50 -7.61
C GLY A 142 -13.82 -8.27 -8.43
N THR A 143 -14.78 -9.20 -8.37
CA THR A 143 -16.10 -9.07 -9.02
C THR A 143 -17.16 -8.48 -8.10
N ARG A 144 -16.80 -8.09 -6.86
CA ARG A 144 -17.77 -7.52 -5.93
C ARG A 144 -18.22 -6.15 -6.44
N PRO A 145 -19.54 -5.95 -6.63
CA PRO A 145 -20.05 -4.67 -7.09
C PRO A 145 -19.90 -3.63 -5.99
N LYS A 146 -19.86 -2.36 -6.40
CA LYS A 146 -19.97 -1.22 -5.49
C LYS A 146 -21.20 -1.36 -4.60
N GLY A 147 -21.06 -1.04 -3.32
CA GLY A 147 -22.13 -1.17 -2.33
C GLY A 147 -22.24 -2.55 -1.68
N HIS A 148 -21.44 -3.54 -2.08
CA HIS A 148 -21.44 -4.87 -1.46
C HIS A 148 -21.22 -4.81 0.07
N PHE A 149 -20.40 -3.86 0.53
CA PHE A 149 -20.05 -3.68 1.94
C PHE A 149 -20.86 -2.59 2.66
N SER A 150 -21.92 -2.06 2.05
CA SER A 150 -22.78 -1.00 2.62
C SER A 150 -23.45 -1.36 3.95
N HIS A 151 -23.55 -2.65 4.26
CA HIS A 151 -24.12 -3.15 5.51
C HIS A 151 -23.14 -3.16 6.69
N THR A 152 -21.91 -2.69 6.49
CA THR A 152 -20.88 -2.63 7.53
C THR A 152 -20.87 -1.28 8.25
N GLU A 153 -20.25 -1.21 9.42
CA GLU A 153 -20.11 0.04 10.20
C GLU A 153 -19.01 0.97 9.65
N LEU A 154 -18.29 0.55 8.60
CA LEU A 154 -17.22 1.33 8.00
C LEU A 154 -17.81 2.48 7.18
N LYS A 155 -17.52 3.72 7.58
CA LYS A 155 -17.94 4.93 6.85
C LYS A 155 -17.37 4.91 5.43
N GLY A 156 -18.23 5.05 4.42
CA GLY A 156 -17.84 5.01 3.02
C GLY A 156 -17.74 3.59 2.45
N ALA A 157 -18.12 2.55 3.18
CA ALA A 157 -18.10 1.17 2.68
C ALA A 157 -18.99 0.94 1.45
N GLU A 158 -19.99 1.80 1.24
CA GLU A 158 -20.78 1.84 0.02
C GLU A 158 -19.95 2.13 -1.23
N GLU A 159 -18.80 2.79 -1.09
CA GLU A 159 -17.90 3.10 -2.19
C GLU A 159 -17.00 1.92 -2.57
N ILE A 160 -16.87 0.91 -1.71
CA ILE A 160 -15.96 -0.22 -1.91
C ILE A 160 -16.53 -1.16 -2.97
N ASP A 161 -15.70 -1.42 -3.98
CA ASP A 161 -15.91 -2.46 -4.99
C ASP A 161 -14.66 -3.34 -5.15
N GLY A 162 -14.74 -4.34 -6.04
CA GLY A 162 -13.65 -5.27 -6.31
C GLY A 162 -12.40 -4.63 -6.93
N THR A 163 -12.43 -3.38 -7.38
CA THR A 163 -11.25 -2.67 -7.91
C THR A 163 -10.30 -2.20 -6.80
N LEU A 164 -10.71 -2.29 -5.53
CA LEU A 164 -9.89 -1.98 -4.36
C LEU A 164 -8.46 -2.55 -4.46
N PHE A 165 -8.35 -3.83 -4.85
CA PHE A 165 -7.08 -4.56 -4.85
C PHE A 165 -6.11 -4.02 -5.90
N VAL A 166 -6.57 -3.78 -7.13
CA VAL A 166 -5.68 -3.29 -8.21
C VAL A 166 -5.29 -1.83 -7.99
N ARG A 167 -6.20 -1.00 -7.46
CA ARG A 167 -5.91 0.37 -7.03
C ARG A 167 -4.82 0.38 -5.96
N THR A 168 -4.92 -0.53 -4.99
CA THR A 168 -3.92 -0.70 -3.92
C THR A 168 -2.57 -1.16 -4.47
N GLY A 169 -2.55 -2.13 -5.38
CA GLY A 169 -1.32 -2.57 -6.06
C GLY A 169 -0.66 -1.42 -6.84
N GLY A 170 -1.44 -0.61 -7.56
CA GLY A 170 -0.93 0.58 -8.24
C GLY A 170 -0.25 1.60 -7.31
N LEU A 171 -0.85 1.87 -6.15
CA LEU A 171 -0.23 2.72 -5.13
C LEU A 171 1.04 2.11 -4.56
N LEU A 172 1.06 0.79 -4.35
CA LEU A 172 2.22 0.08 -3.84
C LEU A 172 3.38 0.12 -4.84
N MET A 173 3.12 -0.10 -6.13
CA MET A 173 4.07 0.11 -7.22
C MET A 173 4.62 1.54 -7.23
N GLY A 174 3.78 2.55 -7.04
CA GLY A 174 4.21 3.95 -6.92
C GLY A 174 5.11 4.20 -5.71
N ALA A 175 4.73 3.66 -4.55
CA ALA A 175 5.47 3.81 -3.28
C ALA A 175 6.82 3.07 -3.27
N LEU A 176 6.97 2.03 -4.08
CA LEU A 176 8.20 1.22 -4.20
C LEU A 176 8.97 1.47 -5.49
N LYS A 177 8.49 2.40 -6.31
CA LYS A 177 9.00 2.79 -7.63
C LYS A 177 8.85 1.66 -8.65
N TRP A 178 8.06 1.93 -9.69
CA TRP A 178 7.80 1.04 -10.81
C TRP A 178 9.06 0.48 -11.47
N ASP A 179 10.08 1.33 -11.61
CA ASP A 179 11.37 0.98 -12.20
C ASP A 179 12.43 0.96 -11.10
N PHE A 180 12.51 -0.13 -10.35
CA PHE A 180 13.70 -0.39 -9.53
C PHE A 180 14.87 -0.77 -10.46
N ALA A 181 15.45 0.23 -11.13
CA ALA A 181 16.75 0.10 -11.77
C ALA A 181 17.84 0.25 -10.70
N LEU A 182 18.93 -0.52 -10.82
CA LEU A 182 20.12 -0.47 -9.97
C LEU A 182 20.92 0.84 -10.15
N ASP A 183 20.28 1.99 -10.25
CA ASP A 183 20.96 3.29 -10.27
C ASP A 183 20.97 3.89 -8.87
N LYS A 184 21.86 3.33 -8.05
CA LYS A 184 22.85 4.09 -7.27
C LYS A 184 23.74 3.12 -6.51
N LYS A 185 25.05 3.27 -6.75
CA LYS A 185 26.12 2.94 -5.81
C LYS A 185 25.61 3.13 -4.38
N LEU A 186 25.81 2.11 -3.54
CA LEU A 186 25.86 2.26 -2.08
C LEU A 186 26.53 3.62 -1.81
N ASP A 187 25.84 4.52 -1.12
CA ASP A 187 26.52 5.68 -0.60
C ASP A 187 27.68 5.21 0.28
N ASP A 188 28.68 6.07 0.51
CA ASP A 188 29.88 5.72 1.28
C ASP A 188 29.56 5.37 2.76
N THR A 189 28.26 5.40 3.13
CA THR A 189 27.68 5.03 4.42
C THR A 189 26.93 3.68 4.41
N GLY A 190 26.76 3.03 3.26
CA GLY A 190 26.22 1.67 3.13
C GLY A 190 24.75 1.50 3.54
N GLU A 191 23.99 2.59 3.73
CA GLU A 191 22.57 2.49 4.11
C GLU A 191 21.71 2.44 2.85
N GLU A 192 21.51 1.22 2.32
CA GLU A 192 20.42 1.00 1.38
C GLU A 192 19.11 1.42 2.05
N THR A 193 18.30 2.24 1.36
CA THR A 193 16.88 2.44 1.66
C THR A 193 16.07 1.15 1.39
N MET A 194 16.63 0.00 1.74
CA MET A 194 16.11 -1.32 1.49
C MET A 194 15.56 -1.88 2.81
N TRP A 195 14.44 -2.57 2.69
CA TRP A 195 13.75 -3.23 3.77
C TRP A 195 14.73 -4.06 4.63
N SER A 196 14.72 -3.83 5.94
CA SER A 196 15.66 -4.52 6.85
C SER A 196 15.51 -6.05 6.73
N ARG A 197 16.62 -6.78 6.77
CA ARG A 197 16.68 -8.24 6.53
C ARG A 197 16.74 -9.07 7.82
N ASP A 198 16.72 -8.40 8.97
CA ASP A 198 16.98 -8.95 10.31
C ASP A 198 15.98 -10.04 10.79
N GLY A 199 14.95 -10.35 9.99
CA GLY A 199 14.01 -11.45 10.25
C GLY A 199 14.32 -12.74 9.48
N LEU A 200 15.36 -12.75 8.63
CA LEU A 200 15.75 -13.92 7.83
C LEU A 200 16.57 -14.95 8.61
N GLY A 201 17.02 -14.60 9.83
CA GLY A 201 17.74 -15.51 10.72
C GLY A 201 19.13 -15.93 10.21
N TRP A 202 19.62 -15.31 9.14
CA TRP A 202 20.94 -15.54 8.57
C TRP A 202 21.49 -14.20 8.07
N ASP A 203 22.57 -13.76 8.71
CA ASP A 203 23.46 -12.68 8.29
C ASP A 203 24.68 -13.30 7.58
#